data_AF-A0A4R3DUS2-F1
#
_entry.id   AF-A0A4R3DUS2-F1
#
_cell.length_a   1.000
_cell.length_b   1.000
_cell.length_c   1.000
_cell.angle_alpha   90.00
_cell.angle_beta   90.00
_cell.angle_gamma   90.00
#
_symmetry.space_group_name_H-M   'P 1'
#
loop_
_entity.id
_entity.type
_entity.pdbx_description
1 polymer ?
#
loop_
_entity_poly.entity_id
_entity_poly.type
_entity_poly.pdbx_seq_one_letter_code
_entity_poly.pdbx_strand_id
1 'polypeptide(L)'
;MISVRTCFAGATLLLATVVVAAQENYEAWAPLTNPFPSTGGGGIMIHDYDPVVADSVCTTHFRAIEPNGTTYHNVISFDAVAIQGGTLCSNGAWRSADGSASGTTPFRVFIKNGVKRGSAQ
;
A
#
# COMPACT_ATOMS: atom_id res chain seq x y z
N MET A 1 31.54 -45.96 -46.89
CA MET A 1 31.07 -44.57 -46.71
C MET A 1 29.60 -44.58 -47.11
N ILE A 2 28.58 -44.34 -46.29
CA ILE A 2 28.39 -43.51 -45.09
C ILE A 2 27.32 -44.16 -44.21
N SER A 3 27.55 -44.16 -42.89
CA SER A 3 26.63 -44.65 -41.85
C SER A 3 25.53 -43.61 -41.60
N VAL A 4 24.25 -44.02 -41.69
CA VAL A 4 23.10 -43.20 -41.33
C VAL A 4 22.94 -43.25 -39.81
N ARG A 5 23.30 -42.14 -39.14
CA ARG A 5 23.01 -41.92 -37.71
C ARG A 5 21.73 -41.09 -37.59
N THR A 6 20.65 -41.77 -37.21
CA THR A 6 19.36 -41.19 -36.85
C THR A 6 19.50 -40.47 -35.50
N CYS A 7 19.49 -39.13 -35.50
CA CYS A 7 19.36 -38.35 -34.27
C CYS A 7 17.87 -38.04 -34.02
N PHE A 8 17.24 -38.78 -33.11
CA PHE A 8 15.98 -38.36 -32.48
C PHE A 8 16.31 -37.28 -31.45
N ALA A 9 16.08 -36.02 -31.79
CA ALA A 9 16.07 -34.92 -30.83
C ALA A 9 14.65 -34.81 -30.23
N GLY A 10 14.48 -35.32 -29.01
CA GLY A 10 13.25 -35.15 -28.24
C GLY A 10 13.10 -33.70 -27.79
N ALA A 11 12.01 -33.05 -28.22
CA ALA A 11 11.65 -31.71 -27.77
C ALA A 11 10.98 -31.80 -26.38
N THR A 12 11.70 -31.43 -25.34
CA THR A 12 11.17 -31.31 -23.98
C THR A 12 10.38 -30.00 -23.87
N LEU A 13 9.05 -30.08 -23.83
CA LEU A 13 8.17 -28.95 -23.56
C LEU A 13 8.36 -28.51 -22.09
N LEU A 14 9.06 -27.39 -21.86
CA LEU A 14 9.16 -26.76 -20.56
C LEU A 14 7.82 -26.07 -20.23
N LEU A 15 7.00 -26.70 -19.40
CA LEU A 15 5.84 -26.07 -18.77
C LEU A 15 6.34 -24.98 -17.82
N ALA A 16 6.28 -23.72 -18.25
CA ALA A 16 6.46 -22.58 -17.37
C ALA A 16 5.28 -22.52 -16.39
N THR A 17 5.52 -22.86 -15.12
CA THR A 17 4.58 -22.64 -14.03
C THR A 17 4.50 -21.13 -13.78
N VAL A 18 3.46 -20.48 -14.32
CA VAL A 18 3.12 -19.11 -13.93
C VAL A 18 2.60 -19.18 -12.50
N VAL A 19 3.42 -18.78 -11.54
CA VAL A 19 2.98 -18.55 -10.16
C VAL A 19 2.11 -17.30 -10.18
N VAL A 20 0.80 -17.50 -10.33
CA VAL A 20 -0.16 -16.42 -10.11
C VAL A 20 -0.21 -16.22 -8.60
N ALA A 21 0.47 -15.18 -8.09
CA ALA A 21 0.25 -14.72 -6.72
C ALA A 21 -1.24 -14.38 -6.59
N ALA A 22 -1.91 -14.94 -5.58
CA ALA A 22 -3.30 -14.60 -5.31
C ALA A 22 -3.40 -13.09 -5.12
N GLN A 23 -4.19 -12.42 -5.96
CA GLN A 23 -4.37 -10.99 -5.89
C GLN A 23 -5.08 -10.64 -4.57
N GLU A 24 -4.48 -9.78 -3.75
CA GLU A 24 -5.04 -9.40 -2.45
C GLU A 24 -6.45 -8.81 -2.61
N ASN A 25 -7.38 -9.19 -1.73
CA ASN A 25 -8.75 -8.67 -1.73
C ASN A 25 -8.83 -7.38 -0.90
N TYR A 26 -8.54 -6.24 -1.52
CA TYR A 26 -8.54 -4.93 -0.84
C TYR A 26 -9.93 -4.50 -0.36
N GLU A 27 -11.00 -4.99 -0.96
CA GLU A 27 -12.37 -4.66 -0.54
C GLU A 27 -12.76 -5.33 0.78
N ALA A 28 -12.08 -6.40 1.18
CA ALA A 28 -12.28 -7.05 2.47
C ALA A 28 -11.64 -6.28 3.65
N TRP A 29 -10.79 -5.29 3.38
CA TRP A 29 -10.22 -4.45 4.43
C TRP A 29 -11.31 -3.61 5.12
N ALA A 30 -11.12 -3.37 6.42
CA ALA A 30 -12.04 -2.53 7.18
C ALA A 30 -12.09 -1.10 6.59
N PRO A 31 -13.28 -0.47 6.52
CA PRO A 31 -13.36 0.96 6.26
C PRO A 31 -12.48 1.72 7.24
N LEU A 32 -11.83 2.79 6.77
CA LEU A 32 -11.02 3.63 7.61
C LEU A 32 -11.92 4.37 8.61
N THR A 33 -11.59 4.29 9.90
CA THR A 33 -12.28 5.02 10.96
C THR A 33 -11.44 6.19 11.44
N ASN A 34 -12.09 7.21 11.99
CA ASN A 34 -11.42 8.32 12.66
C ASN A 34 -11.83 8.34 14.14
N PRO A 35 -10.90 8.20 15.09
CA PRO A 35 -9.47 7.91 14.91
C PRO A 35 -9.18 6.42 14.65
N PHE A 36 -7.92 6.09 14.40
CA PHE A 36 -7.39 4.72 14.40
C PHE A 36 -5.98 4.66 15.01
N PRO A 37 -5.52 3.49 15.52
CA PRO A 37 -4.19 3.37 16.11
C PRO A 37 -3.05 3.59 15.10
N SER A 38 -2.00 4.29 15.51
CA SER A 38 -0.77 4.45 14.73
C SER A 38 -0.04 3.12 14.54
N THR A 39 0.51 2.89 13.35
CA THR A 39 1.41 1.74 13.09
C THR A 39 2.74 1.84 13.83
N GLY A 40 3.11 3.03 14.33
CA GLY A 40 4.32 3.24 15.11
C GLY A 40 4.22 2.81 16.58
N GLY A 41 3.03 2.45 17.06
CA GLY A 41 2.80 2.03 18.46
C GLY A 41 2.71 3.20 19.44
N GLY A 42 3.01 2.93 20.72
CA GLY A 42 3.03 3.94 21.80
C GLY A 42 1.66 4.46 22.25
N GLY A 43 0.57 3.83 21.83
CA GLY A 43 -0.79 4.31 22.12
C GLY A 43 -1.17 5.58 21.35
N ILE A 44 -0.37 5.97 20.34
CA ILE A 44 -0.64 7.13 19.51
C ILE A 44 -1.85 6.86 18.63
N MET A 45 -2.79 7.80 18.60
CA MET A 45 -3.98 7.74 17.75
C MET A 45 -3.84 8.71 16.57
N ILE A 46 -4.23 8.24 15.39
CA ILE A 46 -4.22 9.01 14.14
C ILE A 46 -5.61 9.58 13.90
N HIS A 47 -5.67 10.89 13.72
CA HIS A 47 -6.89 11.65 13.49
C HIS A 47 -6.88 12.36 12.13
N ASP A 48 -8.08 12.63 11.63
CA ASP A 48 -8.37 13.45 10.45
C ASP A 48 -7.74 12.92 9.15
N TYR A 49 -7.52 11.61 9.11
CA TYR A 49 -6.89 10.94 7.98
C TYR A 49 -7.88 10.79 6.83
N ASP A 50 -7.80 11.67 5.84
CA ASP A 50 -8.70 11.72 4.69
C ASP A 50 -7.91 11.80 3.37
N PRO A 51 -7.34 10.67 2.89
CA PRO A 51 -6.50 10.66 1.70
C PRO A 51 -7.26 11.04 0.43
N VAL A 52 -6.69 11.99 -0.30
CA VAL A 52 -7.18 12.47 -1.60
C VAL A 52 -6.16 12.09 -2.67
N VAL A 53 -6.65 11.58 -3.80
CA VAL A 53 -5.83 11.22 -4.96
C VAL A 53 -5.81 12.36 -5.96
N ALA A 54 -4.61 12.81 -6.35
CA ALA A 54 -4.38 13.76 -7.43
C ALA A 54 -3.02 13.44 -8.08
N ASP A 55 -2.94 13.51 -9.41
CA ASP A 55 -1.68 13.36 -10.17
C ASP A 55 -0.84 12.11 -9.80
N SER A 56 -1.50 10.96 -9.64
CA SER A 56 -0.89 9.67 -9.25
C SER A 56 -0.25 9.67 -7.84
N VAL A 57 -0.58 10.65 -7.01
CA VAL A 57 -0.19 10.74 -5.61
C VAL A 57 -1.44 10.75 -4.74
N CYS A 58 -1.34 10.13 -3.58
CA CYS A 58 -2.40 10.11 -2.58
C CYS A 58 -1.88 10.84 -1.34
N THR A 59 -2.51 11.94 -0.96
CA THR A 59 -2.02 12.84 0.10
C THR A 59 -3.07 13.01 1.18
N THR A 60 -2.63 13.06 2.44
CA THR A 60 -3.47 13.50 3.55
C THR A 60 -2.68 14.31 4.55
N HIS A 61 -3.34 15.29 5.16
CA HIS A 61 -2.93 15.81 6.45
C HIS A 61 -3.45 14.89 7.55
N PHE A 62 -2.75 14.81 8.67
CA PHE A 62 -3.23 14.04 9.82
C PHE A 62 -2.65 14.59 11.12
N ARG A 63 -3.32 14.27 12.22
CA ARG A 63 -2.78 14.49 13.56
C ARG A 63 -2.39 13.16 14.19
N ALA A 64 -1.21 13.13 14.79
CA ALA A 64 -0.80 12.06 15.70
C ALA A 64 -0.95 12.58 17.13
N ILE A 65 -1.82 11.96 17.91
CA ILE A 65 -2.12 12.38 19.28
C ILE A 65 -1.61 11.30 20.24
N GLU A 66 -0.71 11.69 21.14
CA GLU A 66 -0.18 10.83 22.20
C GLU A 66 -1.22 10.62 23.32
N PRO A 67 -1.07 9.57 24.14
CA PRO A 67 -1.93 9.34 25.31
C PRO A 67 -1.97 10.52 26.32
N ASN A 68 -0.92 11.34 26.37
CA ASN A 68 -0.85 12.53 27.23
C ASN A 68 -1.53 13.77 26.63
N GLY A 69 -2.08 13.68 25.41
CA GLY A 69 -2.73 14.78 24.68
C GLY A 69 -1.82 15.61 23.77
N THR A 70 -0.51 15.35 23.77
CA THR A 70 0.42 16.00 22.84
C THR A 70 0.02 15.69 21.41
N THR A 71 -0.07 16.74 20.58
CA THR A 71 -0.58 16.64 19.21
C THR A 71 0.49 17.07 18.22
N TYR A 72 0.79 16.21 17.25
CA TYR A 72 1.67 16.50 16.13
C TYR A 72 0.87 16.62 14.84
N HIS A 73 1.11 17.67 14.09
CA HIS A 73 0.50 17.89 12.78
C HIS A 73 1.44 17.41 11.70
N ASN A 74 0.94 16.58 10.79
CA ASN A 74 1.75 15.91 9.79
C ASN A 74 1.07 15.96 8.42
N VAL A 75 1.88 15.70 7.40
CA VAL A 75 1.42 15.41 6.03
C VAL A 75 2.08 14.13 5.56
N ILE A 76 1.34 13.31 4.83
CA ILE A 76 1.84 12.08 4.23
C ILE A 76 1.45 12.03 2.76
N SER A 77 2.38 11.53 1.94
CA SER A 77 2.18 11.22 0.53
C SER A 77 2.43 9.73 0.29
N PHE A 78 1.63 9.15 -0.60
CA PHE A 78 1.72 7.78 -1.07
C PHE A 78 1.82 7.77 -2.59
N ASP A 79 2.44 6.73 -3.13
CA ASP A 79 2.25 6.34 -4.52
C ASP A 79 0.80 5.90 -4.71
N ALA A 80 0.13 6.38 -5.77
CA ALA A 80 -1.23 5.98 -6.08
C ALA A 80 -1.27 5.15 -7.38
N VAL A 81 -1.71 3.89 -7.27
CA VAL A 81 -1.78 2.95 -8.39
C VAL A 81 -3.23 2.52 -8.61
N ALA A 82 -3.70 2.63 -9.85
CA ALA A 82 -5.01 2.11 -10.24
C ALA A 82 -4.99 0.57 -10.23
N ILE A 83 -5.90 -0.05 -9.45
CA ILE A 83 -5.97 -1.51 -9.29
C ILE A 83 -7.38 -1.95 -8.89
N GLN A 84 -7.85 -3.09 -9.42
CA GLN A 84 -9.17 -3.67 -9.09
C GLN A 84 -10.36 -2.69 -9.18
N GLY A 85 -10.29 -1.73 -10.10
CA GLY A 85 -11.32 -0.69 -10.25
C GLY A 85 -11.35 0.36 -9.13
N GLY A 86 -10.31 0.44 -8.32
CA GLY A 86 -10.06 1.50 -7.34
C GLY A 86 -8.61 2.00 -7.42
N THR A 87 -8.16 2.66 -6.36
CA THR A 87 -6.79 3.17 -6.23
C THR A 87 -6.17 2.64 -4.94
N LEU A 88 -5.00 2.03 -5.06
CA LEU A 88 -4.17 1.65 -3.92
C LEU A 88 -3.11 2.74 -3.67
N CYS A 89 -3.17 3.33 -2.48
CA CYS A 89 -2.15 4.22 -1.93
C CYS A 89 -1.16 3.38 -1.10
N SER A 90 0.12 3.37 -1.46
CA SER A 90 1.19 2.62 -0.78
C SER A 90 2.51 3.39 -0.72
N ASN A 91 3.51 2.83 -0.04
CA ASN A 91 4.84 3.46 0.14
C ASN A 91 4.76 4.84 0.80
N GLY A 92 4.01 4.94 1.91
CA GLY A 92 3.76 6.21 2.56
C GLY A 92 5.02 6.86 3.12
N ALA A 93 5.27 8.10 2.70
CA ALA A 93 6.32 8.98 3.24
C ALA A 93 5.67 10.18 3.93
N TRP A 94 5.97 10.38 5.21
CA TRP A 94 5.38 11.44 6.01
C TRP A 94 6.43 12.40 6.55
N ARG A 95 5.97 13.61 6.85
CA ARG A 95 6.75 14.62 7.56
C ARG A 95 5.87 15.41 8.52
N SER A 96 6.47 15.95 9.56
CA SER A 96 5.83 16.96 10.38
C SER A 96 5.57 18.22 9.56
N ALA A 97 4.49 18.91 9.89
CA ALA A 97 4.09 20.13 9.19
C ALA A 97 5.16 21.24 9.34
N ASP A 98 5.84 21.27 10.47
CA ASP A 98 6.96 22.19 10.78
C ASP A 98 8.31 21.75 10.19
N GLY A 99 8.40 20.56 9.57
CA GLY A 99 9.61 20.04 8.96
C GLY A 99 10.66 19.49 9.93
N SER A 100 10.37 19.42 11.23
CA SER A 100 11.29 18.89 12.26
C SER A 100 11.51 17.38 12.20
N ALA A 101 10.57 16.61 11.63
CA ALA A 101 10.62 15.15 11.57
C ALA A 101 10.06 14.61 10.25
N SER A 102 10.51 13.41 9.89
CA SER A 102 10.01 12.65 8.73
C SER A 102 10.19 11.15 8.92
N GLY A 103 9.44 10.37 8.17
CA GLY A 103 9.58 8.92 8.16
C GLY A 103 8.75 8.26 7.07
N THR A 104 8.60 6.95 7.19
CA THR A 104 7.76 6.14 6.31
C THR A 104 6.76 5.32 7.12
N THR A 105 5.75 4.74 6.46
CA THR A 105 4.80 3.82 7.08
C THR A 105 4.46 2.66 6.13
N PRO A 106 4.27 1.43 6.67
CA PRO A 106 3.72 0.33 5.89
C PRO A 106 2.20 0.46 5.68
N PHE A 107 1.54 1.43 6.32
CA PHE A 107 0.09 1.61 6.19
C PHE A 107 -0.30 1.83 4.72
N ARG A 108 -1.33 1.13 4.27
CA ARG A 108 -1.87 1.21 2.91
C ARG A 108 -3.32 1.65 2.95
N VAL A 109 -3.74 2.36 1.91
CA VAL A 109 -5.14 2.78 1.74
C VAL A 109 -5.66 2.31 0.39
N PHE A 110 -6.82 1.67 0.38
CA PHE A 110 -7.55 1.38 -0.84
C PHE A 110 -8.80 2.27 -0.94
N ILE A 111 -8.96 2.95 -2.08
CA ILE A 111 -10.05 3.89 -2.33
C ILE A 111 -10.87 3.40 -3.51
N LYS A 112 -12.16 3.16 -3.30
CA LYS A 112 -13.10 2.76 -4.35
C LYS A 112 -14.50 3.26 -4.05
N ASN A 113 -15.15 3.86 -5.04
CA ASN A 113 -16.53 4.39 -4.92
C ASN A 113 -16.73 5.30 -3.68
N GLY A 114 -15.74 6.14 -3.38
CA GLY A 114 -15.75 7.04 -2.21
C GLY A 114 -15.44 6.37 -0.87
N VAL A 115 -15.36 5.03 -0.81
CA VAL A 115 -15.00 4.30 0.40
C VAL A 115 -13.49 4.19 0.50
N LYS A 116 -12.94 4.61 1.64
CA LYS A 116 -11.53 4.50 1.99
C LYS A 116 -11.35 3.36 2.98
N ARG A 117 -10.43 2.44 2.70
CA ARG A 117 -10.13 1.25 3.53
C ARG A 117 -8.66 1.25 3.90
N GLY A 118 -8.35 0.99 5.16
CA GLY A 118 -6.99 1.04 5.68
C GLY A 118 -6.49 -0.35 6.08
N SER A 119 -5.18 -0.59 5.87
CA SER A 119 -4.51 -1.78 6.39
C SER A 119 -3.10 -1.40 6.85
N ALA A 120 -2.75 -1.76 8.08
CA ALA A 120 -1.39 -1.60 8.60
C ALA A 120 -0.37 -2.54 7.93
N GLN A 121 -0.88 -3.57 7.24
CA GLN A 121 -0.21 -4.77 6.74
C GLN A 121 0.61 -5.53 7.80
#